data_AF-A0A9E2IZ66-F1
#
_entry.id   AF-A0A9E2IZ66-F1
#
_cell.length_a   1.000
_cell.length_b   1.000
_cell.length_c   1.000
_cell.angle_alpha   90.00
_cell.angle_beta   90.00
_cell.angle_gamma   90.00
#
_symmetry.space_group_name_H-M   'P 1'
#
loop_
_entity.id
_entity.type
_entity.pdbx_description
1 polymer ?
#
loop_
_entity_poly.entity_id
_entity_poly.type
_entity_poly.pdbx_seq_one_letter_code
_entity_poly.pdbx_strand_id
1 'polypeptide(L)' 'MFKDLQSRHFDLIAFAEKLLLMESHFRTPEAVGSALQAYGLPATIRRSGRIRSWILADKPA' A
#
# COMPACT_ATOMS: atom_id res chain seq x y z
N MET A 1 3.46 -7.77 35.46
CA MET A 1 3.98 -8.80 34.53
C MET A 1 2.80 -9.48 33.84
N PHE A 2 2.10 -8.73 32.98
CA PHE A 2 0.89 -9.19 32.29
C PHE A 2 1.24 -9.62 30.87
N LYS A 3 1.43 -10.94 30.75
CA LYS A 3 1.17 -11.81 29.59
C LYS A 3 1.34 -11.21 28.19
N ASP A 4 2.54 -11.44 27.69
CA ASP A 4 3.12 -11.25 26.35
C ASP A 4 2.46 -12.01 25.18
N LEU A 5 1.15 -12.29 25.20
CA LEU A 5 0.49 -13.11 24.16
C LEU A 5 -0.86 -12.56 23.62
N GLN A 6 -1.30 -11.38 24.05
CA GLN A 6 -2.50 -10.73 23.47
C GLN A 6 -2.21 -9.70 22.35
N SER A 7 -0.94 -9.41 22.07
CA SER A 7 -0.51 -8.28 21.22
C SER A 7 -0.80 -8.44 19.72
N ARG A 8 -0.83 -9.66 19.16
CA ARG A 8 -0.98 -9.83 17.70
C ARG A 8 -2.39 -9.57 17.16
N HIS A 9 -3.44 -9.82 17.95
CA HIS A 9 -4.82 -9.62 17.50
C HIS A 9 -5.26 -8.15 17.63
N PHE A 10 -4.78 -7.45 18.66
CA PHE A 10 -5.08 -6.03 18.84
C PHE A 10 -4.48 -5.19 17.70
N ASP A 11 -3.28 -5.55 17.24
CA ASP A 11 -2.63 -4.89 16.11
C ASP A 11 -3.41 -5.05 14.80
N LEU A 12 -4.01 -6.23 14.54
CA LEU A 12 -4.81 -6.46 13.33
C LEU A 12 -6.12 -5.68 13.31
N ILE A 13 -6.80 -5.61 14.46
CA ILE A 13 -8.06 -4.84 14.58
C ILE A 13 -7.77 -3.35 14.47
N ALA A 14 -6.77 -2.84 15.19
CA ALA A 14 -6.36 -1.44 15.10
C ALA A 14 -5.85 -1.08 13.68
N PHE A 15 -5.20 -2.02 12.99
CA PHE A 15 -4.80 -1.85 11.59
C PHE A 15 -6.00 -1.80 10.65
N ALA A 16 -6.97 -2.71 10.79
CA ALA A 16 -8.20 -2.72 10.01
C ALA A 16 -9.04 -1.45 10.25
N GLU A 17 -9.16 -1.03 11.51
CA GLU A 17 -9.84 0.20 11.91
C GLU A 17 -9.14 1.43 11.32
N LYS A 18 -7.81 1.49 11.38
CA LYS A 18 -7.04 2.56 10.73
C LYS A 18 -7.23 2.59 9.21
N LEU A 19 -7.28 1.43 8.55
CA LEU A 19 -7.52 1.35 7.11
C LEU A 19 -8.93 1.83 6.72
N LEU A 20 -9.94 1.44 7.51
CA LEU A 20 -11.31 1.89 7.35
C LEU A 20 -11.44 3.40 7.61
N LEU A 21 -10.87 3.90 8.70
CA LEU A 21 -10.94 5.31 9.10
C LEU A 21 -10.15 6.24 8.18
N MET A 22 -9.05 5.77 7.59
CA MET A 22 -8.21 6.58 6.69
C MET A 22 -8.59 6.38 5.21
N GLU A 23 -9.73 5.76 4.91
CA GLU A 23 -10.18 5.39 3.55
C GLU A 23 -9.03 4.81 2.69
N SER A 24 -8.16 4.04 3.33
CA SER A 24 -6.89 3.61 2.73
C SER A 24 -7.15 2.38 1.86
N HIS A 25 -7.15 2.59 0.55
CA HIS A 25 -7.35 1.52 -0.41
C HIS A 25 -6.04 0.81 -0.75
N PHE A 26 -5.95 -0.49 -0.46
CA PHE A 26 -4.92 -1.32 -1.06
C PHE A 26 -5.21 -1.49 -2.54
N ARG A 27 -4.29 -1.01 -3.38
CA ARG A 27 -4.36 -1.18 -4.83
C ARG A 27 -3.21 -2.05 -5.29
N THR A 28 -3.45 -2.85 -6.32
CA THR A 28 -2.37 -3.57 -6.98
C THR A 28 -1.41 -2.57 -7.63
N PRO A 29 -0.12 -2.94 -7.79
CA PRO A 29 0.84 -2.08 -8.47
C PRO A 29 0.34 -1.63 -9.85
N GLU A 30 -0.35 -2.52 -10.57
CA GLU A 30 -0.94 -2.26 -11.89
C GLU A 30 -2.06 -1.21 -11.80
N ALA A 31 -2.96 -1.33 -10.82
CA ALA A 31 -4.03 -0.37 -10.62
C ALA A 31 -3.50 1.04 -10.27
N VAL A 32 -2.42 1.10 -9.49
CA VAL A 32 -1.73 2.37 -9.20
C VAL A 32 -1.04 2.93 -10.46
N GLY A 33 -0.35 2.08 -11.23
CA GLY A 33 0.27 2.48 -12.50
C GLY A 33 -0.73 3.03 -13.51
N SER A 34 -1.88 2.37 -13.68
CA SER A 34 -2.96 2.84 -14.55
C SER A 34 -3.56 4.17 -14.09
N ALA A 35 -3.73 4.37 -12.77
CA ALA A 35 -4.20 5.64 -12.24
C ALA A 35 -3.21 6.78 -12.55
N LEU A 36 -1.91 6.56 -12.33
CA LEU A 36 -0.87 7.54 -12.63
C LEU A 36 -0.84 7.93 -14.12
N GLN A 37 -0.95 6.94 -15.02
CA GLN A 37 -1.01 7.20 -16.46
C GLN A 37 -2.24 8.02 -16.85
N ALA A 38 -3.40 7.77 -16.23
CA ALA A 38 -4.62 8.57 -16.46
C ALA A 38 -4.45 10.04 -16.05
N TYR A 39 -3.57 10.33 -15.08
CA TYR A 39 -3.18 11.68 -14.70
C TYR A 39 -2.03 12.26 -15.55
N GLY A 40 -1.63 11.60 -16.63
CA GLY A 40 -0.52 12.03 -17.49
C GLY A 40 0.86 11.83 -16.87
N LEU A 41 0.96 11.04 -15.80
CA LEU A 41 2.23 10.70 -15.16
C LEU A 41 2.69 9.32 -15.66
N PRO A 42 3.70 9.25 -16.55
CA PRO A 42 4.22 7.98 -16.99
C PRO A 42 4.79 7.21 -15.78
N ALA A 43 4.24 6.02 -15.55
CA ALA A 43 4.62 5.18 -14.42
C ALA A 43 5.30 3.89 -14.91
N THR A 44 6.42 3.55 -14.28
CA THR A 44 7.14 2.28 -14.47
C THR A 44 6.99 1.41 -13.24
N ILE A 45 6.50 0.18 -13.42
CA ILE A 45 6.39 -0.80 -12.35
C ILE A 45 7.60 -1.75 -12.45
N ARG A 46 8.40 -1.84 -11.39
CA ARG A 46 9.49 -2.80 -11.26
C ARG A 46 9.16 -3.81 -10.17
N ARG A 47 9.17 -5.09 -10.49
CA ARG A 47 8.97 -6.17 -9.51
C ARG A 47 10.33 -6.62 -8.95
N SER A 48 10.41 -6.79 -7.63
CA SER A 48 11.61 -7.27 -6.92
C SER A 48 11.23 -8.49 -6.08
N GLY A 49 11.28 -9.67 -6.70
CA GLY A 49 10.80 -10.91 -6.07
C GLY A 49 9.27 -11.04 -6.11
N ARG A 50 8.73 -11.95 -5.27
CA ARG A 50 7.32 -12.41 -5.38
C ARG A 50 6.29 -11.45 -4.78
N ILE A 51 6.69 -10.65 -3.78
CA ILE A 51 5.77 -9.86 -2.96
C ILE A 51 6.10 -8.36 -2.92
N ARG A 52 7.13 -7.91 -3.64
CA ARG A 52 7.57 -6.51 -3.61
C ARG A 52 7.56 -5.94 -5.03
N SER A 53 6.91 -4.79 -5.16
CA SER A 53 6.85 -4.01 -6.38
C SER A 53 7.17 -2.56 -6.05
N TRP A 54 7.95 -1.93 -6.92
CA TRP A 54 8.25 -0.51 -6.89
C TRP A 54 7.50 0.16 -8.04
N ILE A 55 6.91 1.32 -7.75
CA ILE A 55 6.22 2.14 -8.74
C ILE A 55 6.97 3.45 -8.79
N LEU A 56 7.55 3.76 -9.95
CA LEU A 56 8.26 5.00 -10.19
C LEU A 56 7.43 5.83 -11.16
N ALA A 57 7.19 7.09 -10.83
CA ALA A 57 6.58 8.06 -11.72
C ALA A 57 7.37 9.36 -11.62
N ASP A 58 7.72 9.93 -12.77
CA ASP A 58 8.44 11.19 -12.82
C ASP A 58 7.44 12.32 -12.60
N LYS A 59 7.74 13.18 -11.64
CA LYS A 59 6.95 14.39 -11.41
C LYS A 59 7.30 15.40 -12.52
N PRO A 60 6.32 15.95 -13.25
CA PRO A 60 6.58 17.03 -14.20
C PRO A 60 7.14 18.25 -13.44
N ALA A 61 8.05 18.97 -14.11
CA ALA A 61 8.74 20.15 -13.57
C ALA A 61 7.76 21.27 -13.15
#